data_AF-A0A0F9RIN7-F1
#
_entry.id   AF-A0A0F9RIN7-F1
#
_cell.length_a   1.000
_cell.length_b   1.000
_cell.length_c   1.000
_cell.angle_alpha   90.00
_cell.angle_beta   90.00
_cell.angle_gamma   90.00
#
_symmetry.space_group_name_H-M   'P 1'
#
loop_
_entity.id
_entity.type
_entity.pdbx_description
1 polymer ?
#
loop_
_entity_poly.entity_id
_entity_poly.type
_entity_poly.pdbx_seq_one_letter_code
_entity_poly.pdbx_strand_id
1 'polypeptide(L)'
;MSYEIKEPDALATKKQTFKIFTLGGGDVREEGLTRQEASDRIGKLMAAKTESKPKVDFETLWEEAKADGYVAGTDARPNPMIVQGYENEPVMDGACGFAWVNFSMKKGMGRKFGKWLIDNDHARKDDYYGGCTIWIGEHGQSMARKEAHAHAMAQTLQRAGIEDAHGMSRMD
;
A
#
# COMPACT_ATOMS: atom_id res chain seq x y z
N MET A 1 -13.31 5.46 31.58
CA MET A 1 -14.40 4.89 32.40
C MET A 1 -14.10 3.41 32.61
N SER A 2 -13.60 3.03 33.78
CA SER A 2 -13.50 1.62 34.17
C SER A 2 -14.92 1.12 34.44
N TYR A 3 -15.40 0.16 33.65
CA TYR A 3 -16.67 -0.51 33.94
C TYR A 3 -16.47 -1.42 35.14
N GLU A 4 -17.14 -1.10 36.24
CA GLU A 4 -17.15 -1.93 37.44
C GLU A 4 -17.93 -3.23 37.15
N ILE A 5 -17.31 -4.39 37.40
CA ILE A 5 -17.95 -5.69 37.15
C ILE A 5 -18.93 -5.96 38.28
N LYS A 6 -20.23 -5.97 37.97
CA LYS A 6 -21.25 -6.35 38.94
C LYS A 6 -21.14 -7.84 39.26
N GLU A 7 -21.06 -8.17 40.55
CA GLU A 7 -21.00 -9.53 41.08
C GLU A 7 -19.85 -10.35 40.47
N PRO A 8 -18.59 -10.04 40.82
CA PRO A 8 -17.41 -10.63 40.18
C PRO A 8 -17.36 -12.17 40.30
N ASP A 9 -17.84 -12.70 41.42
CA ASP A 9 -17.83 -14.13 41.73
C ASP A 9 -19.02 -14.91 41.14
N ALA A 10 -20.01 -14.20 40.56
CA ALA A 10 -21.13 -14.88 39.90
C ALA A 10 -20.67 -15.60 38.63
N LEU A 11 -21.44 -16.59 38.19
CA LEU A 11 -21.17 -17.28 36.92
C LEU A 11 -21.12 -16.29 35.75
N ALA A 12 -20.15 -16.54 34.86
CA ALA A 12 -19.94 -15.77 33.65
C ALA A 12 -21.22 -15.71 32.81
N THR A 13 -21.52 -14.53 32.31
CA THR A 13 -22.69 -14.35 31.46
C THR A 13 -22.50 -15.04 30.11
N LYS A 14 -23.60 -15.47 29.47
CA LYS A 14 -23.58 -15.99 28.08
C LYS A 14 -22.88 -15.05 27.10
N LYS A 15 -22.94 -13.73 27.34
CA LYS A 15 -22.25 -12.73 26.52
C LYS A 15 -20.73 -12.80 26.68
N GLN A 16 -20.24 -13.00 27.90
CA GLN A 16 -18.80 -13.09 28.16
C GLN A 16 -18.22 -14.39 27.56
N THR A 17 -18.88 -15.52 27.79
CA THR A 17 -18.41 -16.81 27.25
C THR A 17 -18.46 -16.84 25.72
N PHE A 18 -19.51 -16.28 25.09
CA PHE A 18 -19.56 -16.11 23.64
C PHE A 18 -18.48 -15.15 23.12
N LYS A 19 -18.17 -14.07 23.84
CA LYS A 19 -17.11 -13.14 23.45
C LYS A 19 -15.74 -13.82 23.43
N ILE A 20 -15.42 -14.65 24.43
CA ILE A 20 -14.19 -15.44 24.49
C ILE A 20 -14.06 -16.34 23.25
N PHE A 21 -15.14 -17.05 22.90
CA PHE A 21 -15.18 -17.88 21.70
C PHE A 21 -14.88 -17.08 20.42
N THR A 22 -15.53 -15.94 20.22
CA THR A 22 -15.31 -15.08 19.03
C THR A 22 -13.92 -14.48 18.94
N LEU A 23 -13.20 -14.40 20.06
CA LEU A 23 -11.83 -13.91 20.12
C LEU A 23 -10.79 -15.03 19.92
N GLY A 24 -11.22 -16.28 19.66
CA GLY A 24 -10.34 -17.42 19.46
C GLY A 24 -9.90 -18.11 20.75
N GLY A 25 -10.56 -17.82 21.88
CA GLY A 25 -10.22 -18.37 23.19
C GLY A 25 -10.74 -19.79 23.47
N GLY A 26 -11.40 -20.44 22.51
CA GLY A 26 -12.09 -21.72 22.68
C GLY A 26 -13.53 -21.57 23.18
N ASP A 27 -14.27 -22.69 23.23
CA ASP A 27 -15.64 -22.74 23.76
C ASP A 27 -15.64 -22.98 25.27
N VAL A 28 -15.97 -21.94 26.03
CA VAL A 28 -15.87 -21.91 27.49
C VAL A 28 -17.24 -21.88 28.19
N ARG A 29 -18.31 -22.20 27.45
CA ARG A 29 -19.70 -22.05 27.95
C ARG A 29 -20.04 -22.99 29.10
N GLU A 30 -19.36 -24.13 29.19
CA GLU A 30 -19.58 -25.16 30.22
C GLU A 30 -18.48 -25.19 31.29
N GLU A 31 -17.47 -24.32 31.19
CA GLU A 31 -16.30 -24.31 32.09
C GLU A 31 -16.58 -23.73 33.49
N GLY A 32 -17.79 -23.20 33.74
CA GLY A 32 -18.16 -22.68 35.06
C GLY A 32 -17.40 -21.42 35.50
N LEU A 33 -16.81 -20.68 34.56
CA LEU A 33 -16.03 -19.47 34.84
C LEU A 33 -16.85 -18.42 35.61
N THR A 34 -16.18 -17.68 36.48
CA THR A 34 -16.73 -16.47 37.10
C THR A 34 -16.76 -15.29 36.12
N ARG A 35 -17.56 -14.26 36.43
CA ARG A 35 -17.61 -13.02 35.62
C ARG A 35 -16.27 -12.33 35.58
N GLN A 36 -15.51 -12.35 36.67
CA GLN A 36 -14.19 -11.75 36.74
C GLN A 36 -13.20 -12.50 35.83
N GLU A 37 -13.11 -13.83 35.94
CA GLU A 37 -12.21 -14.65 35.12
C GLU A 37 -12.53 -14.52 33.62
N ALA A 38 -13.82 -14.50 33.27
CA ALA A 38 -14.23 -14.32 31.89
C ALA A 38 -13.86 -12.92 31.37
N SER A 39 -14.02 -11.87 32.18
CA SER A 39 -13.63 -10.51 31.84
C SER A 39 -12.11 -10.39 31.64
N ASP A 40 -11.31 -10.97 32.53
CA ASP A 40 -9.86 -10.97 32.46
C ASP A 40 -9.36 -11.71 31.20
N ARG A 41 -9.99 -12.84 30.87
CA ARG A 41 -9.67 -13.60 29.64
C ARG A 41 -10.04 -12.81 28.39
N ILE A 42 -11.18 -12.13 28.37
CA ILE A 42 -11.54 -11.20 27.28
C ILE A 42 -10.50 -10.09 27.18
N GLY A 43 -10.09 -9.48 28.29
CA GLY A 43 -9.07 -8.44 28.32
C GLY A 43 -7.75 -8.91 27.71
N LYS A 44 -7.27 -10.09 28.12
CA LYS A 44 -6.06 -10.71 27.57
C LYS A 44 -6.16 -10.98 26.07
N LEU A 45 -7.28 -11.59 25.62
CA LEU A 45 -7.50 -11.91 24.21
C LEU A 45 -7.65 -10.65 23.34
N MET A 46 -8.31 -9.62 23.85
CA MET A 46 -8.40 -8.31 23.20
C MET A 46 -7.02 -7.67 23.09
N ALA A 47 -6.22 -7.67 24.17
CA ALA A 47 -4.86 -7.14 24.16
C ALA A 47 -3.96 -7.89 23.16
N ALA A 48 -3.98 -9.23 23.15
CA ALA A 48 -3.22 -10.05 22.21
C ALA A 48 -3.65 -9.80 20.74
N LYS A 49 -4.94 -9.57 20.48
CA LYS A 49 -5.42 -9.17 19.15
C LYS A 49 -5.06 -7.74 18.76
N THR A 50 -4.76 -6.90 19.75
CA THR A 50 -4.36 -5.49 19.58
C THR A 50 -2.85 -5.33 19.42
N GLU A 51 -2.03 -6.38 19.60
CA GLU A 51 -0.65 -6.42 19.09
C GLU A 51 -0.71 -6.30 17.56
N SER A 52 -0.76 -5.06 17.12
CA SER A 52 -1.07 -4.68 15.75
C SER A 52 0.09 -5.11 14.87
N LYS A 53 -0.22 -5.78 13.75
CA LYS A 53 0.67 -5.82 12.59
C LYS A 53 1.28 -4.42 12.39
N PRO A 54 2.58 -4.30 12.12
CA PRO A 54 3.23 -3.01 11.93
C PRO A 54 2.40 -2.18 10.95
N LYS A 55 1.96 -1.02 11.41
CA LYS A 55 1.25 -0.06 10.56
C LYS A 55 2.27 0.39 9.53
N VAL A 56 2.07 -0.02 8.28
CA VAL A 56 2.92 0.45 7.18
C VAL A 56 2.78 1.96 7.10
N ASP A 57 3.93 2.64 7.16
CA ASP A 57 4.00 4.07 6.95
C ASP A 57 4.00 4.34 5.44
N PHE A 58 2.86 4.81 4.94
CA PHE A 58 2.68 5.06 3.51
C PHE A 58 3.43 6.29 3.03
N GLU A 59 3.71 7.25 3.90
CA GLU A 59 4.54 8.41 3.56
C GLU A 59 5.96 7.94 3.24
N THR A 60 6.57 7.17 4.14
CA THR A 60 7.91 6.60 3.92
C THR A 60 7.95 5.74 2.67
N LEU A 61 6.97 4.85 2.45
CA LEU A 61 6.91 4.03 1.23
C LEU A 61 6.84 4.89 -0.05
N TRP A 62 6.08 5.99 -0.02
CA TRP A 62 5.95 6.90 -1.15
C TRP A 62 7.24 7.64 -1.45
N GLU A 63 7.89 8.20 -0.42
CA GLU A 63 9.17 8.90 -0.58
C GLU A 63 10.26 7.96 -1.07
N GLU A 64 10.34 6.73 -0.55
CA GLU A 64 11.28 5.70 -1.03
C GLU A 64 11.02 5.36 -2.51
N ALA A 65 9.77 5.11 -2.90
CA ALA A 65 9.42 4.73 -4.27
C ALA A 65 9.69 5.87 -5.27
N LYS A 66 9.44 7.13 -4.87
CA LYS A 66 9.82 8.32 -5.67
C LYS A 66 11.32 8.47 -5.79
N ALA A 67 12.06 8.30 -4.69
CA ALA A 67 13.52 8.46 -4.69
C ALA A 67 14.19 7.43 -5.59
N ASP A 68 13.82 6.15 -5.47
CA ASP A 68 14.31 5.06 -6.32
C ASP A 68 14.01 5.33 -7.81
N GLY A 69 12.78 5.77 -8.09
CA GLY A 69 12.35 6.16 -9.42
C GLY A 69 13.14 7.34 -9.99
N TYR A 70 13.34 8.39 -9.18
CA TYR A 70 14.09 9.57 -9.59
C TYR A 70 15.55 9.26 -9.92
N VAL A 71 16.21 8.45 -9.08
CA VAL A 71 17.59 7.99 -9.32
C VAL A 71 17.66 7.20 -10.62
N ALA A 72 16.78 6.21 -10.81
CA ALA A 72 16.77 5.38 -12.02
C ALA A 72 16.54 6.19 -13.30
N GLY A 73 15.62 7.16 -13.29
CA GLY A 73 15.37 8.02 -14.45
C GLY A 73 16.51 9.01 -14.74
N THR A 74 17.22 9.47 -13.70
CA THR A 74 18.41 10.33 -13.84
C THR A 74 19.60 9.55 -14.42
N ASP A 75 19.78 8.31 -13.96
CA ASP A 75 20.87 7.43 -14.39
C ASP A 75 20.61 6.78 -15.75
N ALA A 76 19.35 6.73 -16.20
CA ALA A 76 19.00 6.26 -17.53
C ALA A 76 19.82 6.99 -18.61
N ARG A 77 20.21 6.23 -19.64
CA ARG A 77 20.95 6.70 -20.80
C ARG A 77 20.07 6.51 -22.02
N PRO A 78 19.29 7.52 -22.43
CA PRO A 78 18.44 7.41 -23.60
C PRO A 78 19.26 7.18 -24.86
N ASN A 79 18.69 6.43 -25.80
CA ASN A 79 19.23 6.35 -27.15
C ASN A 79 18.89 7.65 -27.89
N PRO A 80 19.88 8.43 -28.36
CA PRO A 80 19.61 9.65 -29.11
C PRO A 80 18.75 9.37 -30.34
N MET A 81 17.84 10.30 -30.64
CA MET A 81 16.95 10.22 -31.80
C MET A 81 17.32 11.29 -32.83
N ILE A 82 17.31 10.92 -34.10
CA ILE A 82 17.46 11.86 -35.21
C ILE A 82 16.06 12.15 -35.76
N VAL A 83 15.70 13.44 -35.83
CA VAL A 83 14.43 13.88 -36.40
C VAL A 83 14.64 14.22 -37.87
N GLN A 84 13.76 13.73 -38.74
CA GLN A 84 13.82 14.03 -40.17
C GLN A 84 13.71 15.54 -40.39
N GLY A 85 14.65 16.11 -41.15
CA GLY A 85 14.79 17.56 -41.36
C GLY A 85 15.68 18.29 -40.33
N TYR A 86 16.16 17.58 -39.30
CA TYR A 86 17.10 18.08 -38.29
C TYR A 86 18.26 17.09 -38.09
N GLU A 87 18.80 16.54 -39.18
CA GLU A 87 19.77 15.44 -39.13
C GLU A 87 21.07 15.79 -38.41
N ASN A 88 21.43 17.07 -38.35
CA ASN A 88 22.64 17.56 -37.69
C ASN A 88 22.45 17.87 -36.19
N GLU A 89 21.23 17.76 -35.67
CA GLU A 89 20.87 18.12 -34.30
C GLU A 89 20.14 16.96 -33.59
N PRO A 90 20.86 15.91 -33.17
CA PRO A 90 20.24 14.77 -32.51
C PRO A 90 19.65 15.15 -31.15
N VAL A 91 18.45 14.65 -30.87
CA VAL A 91 17.81 14.77 -29.56
C VAL A 91 18.43 13.73 -28.63
N MET A 92 19.35 14.17 -27.79
CA MET A 92 20.14 13.29 -26.91
C MET A 92 19.31 12.55 -25.87
N ASP A 93 18.17 13.11 -25.46
CA ASP A 93 17.24 12.49 -24.51
C ASP A 93 16.27 11.49 -25.16
N GLY A 94 16.45 11.23 -26.46
CA GLY A 94 15.71 10.23 -27.22
C GLY A 94 14.28 10.62 -27.55
N ALA A 95 13.43 9.62 -27.65
CA ALA A 95 12.02 9.79 -27.99
C ALA A 95 11.25 10.60 -26.93
N CYS A 96 10.33 11.43 -27.40
CA CYS A 96 9.34 12.10 -26.57
C CYS A 96 8.25 11.12 -26.13
N GLY A 97 7.82 11.22 -24.87
CA GLY A 97 6.71 10.40 -24.39
C GLY A 97 6.39 10.53 -22.92
N PHE A 98 5.57 9.58 -22.48
CA PHE A 98 5.02 9.49 -21.14
C PHE A 98 5.36 8.15 -20.48
N ALA A 99 5.36 8.15 -19.15
CA ALA A 99 5.34 6.92 -18.37
C ALA A 99 4.47 7.08 -17.13
N TRP A 100 4.01 5.95 -16.60
CA TRP A 100 3.19 5.88 -15.41
C TRP A 100 3.35 4.53 -14.71
N VAL A 101 3.00 4.47 -13.43
CA VAL A 101 2.88 3.23 -12.66
C VAL A 101 1.41 2.89 -12.48
N ASN A 102 1.04 1.63 -12.66
CA ASN A 102 -0.32 1.13 -12.42
C ASN A 102 -0.30 -0.08 -11.48
N PHE A 103 -1.31 -0.18 -10.61
CA PHE A 103 -1.55 -1.35 -9.75
C PHE A 103 -3.03 -1.44 -9.34
N SER A 104 -3.49 -2.64 -8.94
CA SER A 104 -4.88 -2.85 -8.54
C SER A 104 -5.17 -2.38 -7.11
N MET A 105 -6.35 -1.75 -6.93
CA MET A 105 -6.88 -1.38 -5.62
C MET A 105 -7.94 -2.37 -5.09
N LYS A 106 -8.02 -3.59 -5.64
CA LYS A 106 -9.05 -4.57 -5.27
C LYS A 106 -8.96 -5.05 -3.82
N LYS A 107 -7.75 -5.33 -3.31
CA LYS A 107 -7.54 -5.88 -1.95
C LYS A 107 -6.13 -5.57 -1.42
N GLY A 108 -5.88 -5.95 -0.17
CA GLY A 108 -4.53 -6.00 0.41
C GLY A 108 -3.85 -4.63 0.57
N MET A 109 -2.53 -4.60 0.36
CA MET A 109 -1.70 -3.40 0.48
C MET A 109 -2.05 -2.36 -0.58
N GLY A 110 -2.20 -2.80 -1.84
CA GLY A 110 -2.55 -1.92 -2.98
C GLY A 110 -3.83 -1.12 -2.72
N ARG A 111 -4.89 -1.72 -2.16
CA ARG A 111 -6.11 -0.98 -1.80
C ARG A 111 -5.85 0.14 -0.79
N LYS A 112 -5.05 -0.13 0.24
CA LYS A 112 -4.80 0.84 1.33
C LYS A 112 -3.88 1.96 0.86
N PHE A 113 -2.79 1.60 0.19
CA PHE A 113 -1.81 2.54 -0.34
C PHE A 113 -2.40 3.38 -1.48
N GLY A 114 -3.09 2.76 -2.44
CA GLY A 114 -3.74 3.48 -3.54
C GLY A 114 -4.82 4.45 -3.07
N LYS A 115 -5.61 4.08 -2.04
CA LYS A 115 -6.52 5.04 -1.40
C LYS A 115 -5.76 6.21 -0.78
N TRP A 116 -4.69 5.93 -0.03
CA TRP A 116 -3.87 6.96 0.59
C TRP A 116 -3.26 7.90 -0.47
N LEU A 117 -2.74 7.38 -1.58
CA LEU A 117 -2.20 8.22 -2.67
C LEU A 117 -3.26 9.16 -3.27
N ILE A 118 -4.47 8.65 -3.50
CA ILE A 118 -5.57 9.45 -4.05
C ILE A 118 -6.03 10.52 -3.05
N ASP A 119 -6.14 10.16 -1.77
CA ASP A 119 -6.53 11.10 -0.72
C ASP A 119 -5.49 12.22 -0.49
N ASN A 120 -4.24 12.03 -0.95
CA ASN A 120 -3.14 12.99 -0.87
C ASN A 120 -2.72 13.57 -2.25
N ASP A 121 -3.57 13.44 -3.27
CA ASP A 121 -3.35 14.00 -4.62
C ASP A 121 -2.05 13.54 -5.32
N HIS A 122 -1.54 12.36 -4.97
CA HIS A 122 -0.34 11.78 -5.61
C HIS A 122 -0.66 10.88 -6.81
N ALA A 123 -1.91 10.43 -6.93
CA ALA A 123 -2.32 9.51 -7.98
C ALA A 123 -3.79 9.71 -8.35
N ARG A 124 -4.17 9.16 -9.50
CA ARG A 124 -5.58 9.12 -9.92
C ARG A 124 -6.12 7.70 -9.88
N LYS A 125 -7.44 7.59 -9.73
CA LYS A 125 -8.14 6.34 -9.98
C LYS A 125 -8.10 6.01 -11.47
N ASP A 126 -7.84 4.76 -11.78
CA ASP A 126 -7.87 4.23 -13.15
C ASP A 126 -9.03 3.25 -13.29
N ASP A 127 -10.08 3.69 -13.97
CA ASP A 127 -11.27 2.86 -14.19
C ASP A 127 -11.05 1.80 -15.28
N TYR A 128 -10.06 1.99 -16.16
CA TYR A 128 -9.80 1.06 -17.27
C TYR A 128 -9.09 -0.19 -16.78
N TYR A 129 -8.08 -0.04 -15.91
CA TYR A 129 -7.36 -1.17 -15.30
C TYR A 129 -7.87 -1.54 -13.90
N GLY A 130 -8.87 -0.81 -13.38
CA GLY A 130 -9.49 -1.09 -12.07
C GLY A 130 -8.56 -0.86 -10.88
N GLY A 131 -7.77 0.22 -10.96
CA GLY A 131 -6.59 0.43 -10.14
C GLY A 131 -6.27 1.89 -9.83
N CYS A 132 -5.01 2.10 -9.49
CA CYS A 132 -4.40 3.40 -9.21
C CYS A 132 -3.34 3.67 -10.28
N THR A 133 -3.30 4.88 -10.82
CA THR A 133 -2.29 5.31 -11.80
C THR A 133 -1.52 6.52 -11.26
N ILE A 134 -0.20 6.37 -11.17
CA ILE A 134 0.76 7.41 -10.79
C ILE A 134 1.45 7.89 -12.08
N TRP A 135 1.29 9.17 -12.43
CA TRP A 135 1.96 9.75 -13.58
C TRP A 135 3.39 10.18 -13.21
N ILE A 136 4.34 9.89 -14.11
CA ILE A 136 5.71 10.39 -13.95
C ILE A 136 5.81 11.75 -14.64
N GLY A 137 5.85 12.81 -13.83
CA GLY A 137 5.95 14.20 -14.30
C GLY A 137 7.40 14.67 -14.49
N GLU A 138 8.36 13.90 -13.97
CA GLU A 138 9.79 14.21 -14.00
C GLU A 138 10.41 13.91 -15.37
N HIS A 139 11.69 14.27 -15.52
CA HIS A 139 12.54 13.93 -16.68
C HIS A 139 12.14 14.55 -18.02
N GLY A 140 11.37 15.65 -17.99
CA GLY A 140 11.08 16.47 -19.17
C GLY A 140 10.28 15.70 -20.23
N GLN A 141 10.77 15.68 -21.48
CA GLN A 141 10.11 14.93 -22.56
C GLN A 141 10.66 13.51 -22.74
N SER A 142 11.76 13.14 -22.08
CA SER A 142 12.43 11.86 -22.33
C SER A 142 11.58 10.66 -21.91
N MET A 143 11.10 9.88 -22.87
CA MET A 143 10.34 8.67 -22.60
C MET A 143 11.18 7.63 -21.86
N ALA A 144 12.44 7.42 -22.28
CA ALA A 144 13.31 6.40 -21.70
C ALA A 144 13.63 6.67 -20.21
N ARG A 145 13.82 7.94 -19.82
CA ARG A 145 14.04 8.30 -18.41
C ARG A 145 12.78 8.11 -17.57
N LYS A 146 11.62 8.53 -18.09
CA LYS A 146 10.33 8.33 -17.41
C LYS A 146 9.98 6.85 -17.25
N GLU A 147 10.28 6.04 -18.26
CA GLU A 147 10.09 4.60 -18.22
C GLU A 147 10.99 3.95 -17.15
N ALA A 148 12.27 4.30 -17.11
CA ALA A 148 13.19 3.83 -16.06
C ALA A 148 12.70 4.22 -14.65
N HIS A 149 12.20 5.46 -14.48
CA HIS A 149 11.56 5.90 -13.24
C HIS A 149 10.37 5.02 -12.89
N ALA A 150 9.39 4.87 -13.80
CA ALA A 150 8.19 4.10 -13.56
C ALA A 150 8.50 2.64 -13.18
N HIS A 151 9.46 2.01 -13.85
CA HIS A 151 9.86 0.64 -13.54
C HIS A 151 10.52 0.50 -12.16
N ALA A 152 11.44 1.39 -11.80
CA ALA A 152 12.10 1.35 -10.49
C ALA A 152 11.11 1.60 -9.35
N MET A 153 10.23 2.61 -9.50
CA MET A 153 9.15 2.87 -8.55
C MET A 153 8.24 1.65 -8.38
N ALA A 154 7.82 1.02 -9.49
CA ALA A 154 6.99 -0.19 -9.44
C ALA A 154 7.68 -1.34 -8.70
N GLN A 155 8.98 -1.55 -8.89
CA GLN A 155 9.73 -2.57 -8.16
C GLN A 155 9.78 -2.31 -6.65
N THR A 156 9.92 -1.05 -6.23
CA THR A 156 9.87 -0.67 -4.81
C THR A 156 8.49 -0.99 -4.21
N LEU A 157 7.41 -0.68 -4.93
CA LEU A 157 6.05 -1.01 -4.51
C LEU A 157 5.81 -2.52 -4.45
N GLN A 158 6.33 -3.29 -5.41
CA GLN A 158 6.27 -4.76 -5.39
C GLN A 158 6.95 -5.33 -4.14
N ARG A 159 8.17 -4.87 -3.81
CA ARG A 159 8.90 -5.27 -2.60
C ARG A 159 8.12 -4.96 -1.31
N ALA A 160 7.32 -3.90 -1.32
CA ALA A 160 6.45 -3.51 -0.20
C ALA A 160 5.11 -4.28 -0.13
N GLY A 161 4.89 -5.25 -1.05
CA GLY A 161 3.70 -6.11 -1.05
C GLY A 161 2.56 -5.63 -1.98
N ILE A 162 2.85 -4.74 -2.94
CA ILE A 162 1.95 -4.39 -4.05
C ILE A 162 2.43 -5.12 -5.31
N GLU A 163 2.24 -6.44 -5.30
CA GLU A 163 2.85 -7.38 -6.25
C GLU A 163 2.49 -7.12 -7.73
N ASP A 164 1.33 -6.52 -7.99
CA ASP A 164 0.83 -6.22 -9.33
C ASP A 164 1.19 -4.81 -9.82
N ALA A 165 2.04 -4.08 -9.11
CA ALA A 165 2.56 -2.80 -9.58
C ALA A 165 3.44 -2.97 -10.82
N HIS A 166 3.21 -2.17 -11.85
CA HIS A 166 3.98 -2.22 -13.09
C HIS A 166 4.16 -0.82 -13.69
N GLY A 167 5.36 -0.56 -14.19
CA GLY A 167 5.67 0.63 -14.99
C GLY A 167 5.23 0.43 -16.44
N MET A 168 4.64 1.46 -17.03
CA MET A 168 4.23 1.51 -18.43
C MET A 168 4.70 2.81 -19.06
N SER A 169 4.88 2.79 -20.37
CA SER A 169 5.30 3.95 -21.16
C SER A 169 4.51 4.03 -22.47
N ARG A 170 4.46 5.22 -23.07
CA ARG A 170 3.92 5.45 -24.41
C ARG A 170 4.63 6.61 -25.06
N MET A 171 5.01 6.44 -26.32
CA MET A 171 5.46 7.53 -27.18
C MET A 171 4.31 8.55 -27.37
N ASP A 172 4.66 9.82 -27.48
CA ASP A 172 3.72 10.90 -27.82
C ASP A 172 3.79 11.25 -29.32
#